data_AF-A0A950JYW2-F1
#
_entry.id   AF-A0A950JYW2-F1
#
_cell.length_a   1.000
_cell.length_b   1.000
_cell.length_c   1.000
_cell.angle_alpha   90.00
_cell.angle_beta   90.00
_cell.angle_gamma   90.00
#
_symmetry.space_group_name_H-M   'P 1'
#
loop_
_entity.id
_entity.type
_entity.pdbx_description
1 polymer ?
#
loop_
_entity_poly.entity_id
_entity_poly.type
_entity_poly.pdbx_seq_one_letter_code
_entity_poly.pdbx_strand_id
1 'polypeptide(L)'
;MKPIALVTARETGKLDDDMEPLLAALRAEGAVAETAVWDDPSVDWTRYELAVLRSTWDYSRRRDEFLAWAARAERQVPLANSARIVRWNTDKAYLGDLRAAGVPIV
;
A
#
# COMPACT_ATOMS: atom_id res chain seq x y z
N MET A 1 12.93 8.65 15.07
CA MET A 1 12.15 7.49 14.57
C MET A 1 12.14 7.56 13.05
N LYS A 2 12.10 6.42 12.38
CA LYS A 2 11.90 6.41 10.92
C LYS A 2 10.41 6.70 10.66
N PRO A 3 10.03 7.37 9.57
CA PRO A 3 8.62 7.58 9.27
C PRO A 3 7.92 6.29 8.81
N ILE A 4 6.60 6.26 8.93
CA ILE A 4 5.71 5.33 8.22
C ILE A 4 5.38 5.95 6.86
N ALA A 5 5.60 5.21 5.77
CA ALA A 5 5.14 5.60 4.44
C ALA A 5 3.66 5.23 4.26
N LEU A 6 2.81 6.23 4.05
CA LEU A 6 1.46 6.03 3.53
C LEU A 6 1.53 6.06 2.00
N VAL A 7 1.54 4.89 1.40
CA VAL A 7 1.83 4.74 -0.03
C VAL A 7 0.61 5.13 -0.86
N THR A 8 0.82 6.00 -1.83
CA THR A 8 -0.20 6.55 -2.73
C THR A 8 0.30 6.59 -4.18
N ALA A 9 -0.51 7.11 -5.11
CA ALA A 9 -0.13 7.38 -6.49
C ALA A 9 -0.35 8.85 -6.86
N ARG A 10 0.35 9.35 -7.90
CA ARG A 10 0.35 10.79 -8.26
C ARG A 10 -1.04 11.36 -8.50
N GLU A 11 -1.89 10.63 -9.23
CA GLU A 11 -3.21 11.12 -9.63
C GLU A 11 -4.27 10.89 -8.56
N THR A 12 -4.17 9.78 -7.82
CA THR A 12 -5.21 9.34 -6.89
C THR A 12 -4.96 9.74 -5.44
N GLY A 13 -3.74 10.19 -5.11
CA GLY A 13 -3.44 10.60 -3.73
C GLY A 13 -4.22 11.81 -3.23
N LYS A 14 -4.74 12.64 -4.14
CA LYS A 14 -5.63 13.77 -3.80
C LYS A 14 -7.10 13.37 -3.66
N LEU A 15 -7.44 12.13 -4.00
CA LEU A 15 -8.81 11.60 -3.97
C LEU A 15 -9.06 10.72 -2.74
N ASP A 16 -8.06 10.58 -1.87
CA ASP A 16 -8.11 9.74 -0.69
C ASP A 16 -8.54 10.56 0.53
N ASP A 17 -9.85 10.65 0.75
CA ASP A 17 -10.44 11.39 1.87
C ASP A 17 -10.02 10.83 3.24
N ASP A 18 -9.53 9.59 3.31
CA ASP A 18 -9.00 8.99 4.54
C ASP A 18 -7.57 9.44 4.86
N MET A 19 -6.83 10.01 3.90
CA MET A 19 -5.40 10.27 4.04
C MET A 19 -5.11 11.29 5.14
N GLU A 20 -5.81 12.42 5.14
CA GLU A 20 -5.59 13.48 6.13
C GLU A 20 -6.04 13.07 7.55
N PRO A 21 -7.24 12.45 7.75
CA PRO A 21 -7.63 11.87 9.03
C PRO A 21 -6.62 10.82 9.54
N LEU A 22 -6.10 9.96 8.66
CA LEU A 22 -5.11 8.95 9.04
C LEU A 22 -3.78 9.58 9.48
N LEU A 23 -3.27 10.57 8.74
CA LEU A 23 -2.06 11.31 9.12
C LEU A 23 -2.24 12.01 10.47
N ALA A 24 -3.41 12.61 10.72
CA ALA A 24 -3.73 13.24 11.99
C ALA A 24 -3.79 12.23 13.14
N ALA A 25 -4.44 11.08 12.94
CA ALA A 25 -4.52 10.01 13.94
C ALA A 25 -3.14 9.43 14.28
N LEU A 26 -2.31 9.13 13.28
CA LEU A 26 -0.94 8.65 13.49
C LEU A 26 -0.10 9.67 14.27
N ARG A 27 -0.23 10.96 13.95
CA ARG A 27 0.45 12.03 14.69
C ARG A 27 -0.03 12.13 16.13
N ALA A 28 -1.33 11.97 16.39
CA ALA A 28 -1.89 11.99 17.74
C ALA A 28 -1.34 10.84 18.62
N GLU A 29 -1.07 9.69 18.01
CA GLU A 29 -0.41 8.54 18.64
C GLU A 29 1.13 8.65 18.70
N GLY A 30 1.69 9.80 18.30
CA GLY A 30 3.13 10.06 18.34
C GLY A 30 3.95 9.43 17.20
N ALA A 31 3.30 8.85 16.19
CA ALA A 31 3.97 8.33 15.01
C ALA A 31 4.31 9.44 14.02
N VAL A 32 5.45 9.31 13.34
CA VAL A 32 5.80 10.15 12.18
C VAL A 32 5.34 9.42 10.93
N ALA A 33 4.45 10.02 10.16
CA ALA A 33 3.94 9.45 8.91
C ALA A 33 3.89 10.51 7.81
N GLU A 34 4.14 10.08 6.58
CA GLU A 34 4.12 10.92 5.40
C GLU A 34 3.67 10.12 4.17
N THR A 35 3.20 10.82 3.14
CA THR A 35 2.81 10.19 1.88
C THR A 35 4.03 9.89 1.02
N ALA A 36 4.00 8.76 0.33
CA ALA A 36 5.03 8.37 -0.65
C ALA A 36 4.36 7.83 -1.91
N VAL A 37 4.77 8.35 -3.07
CA VAL A 37 4.26 7.90 -4.37
C VAL A 37 4.99 6.61 -4.76
N TRP A 38 4.26 5.52 -5.00
CA TRP A 38 4.85 4.18 -5.17
C TRP A 38 5.84 4.10 -6.36
N ASP A 39 5.53 4.78 -7.46
CA ASP A 39 6.33 4.78 -8.68
C ASP A 39 7.28 5.98 -8.80
N ASP A 40 7.43 6.79 -7.75
CA ASP A 40 8.38 7.89 -7.76
C ASP A 40 9.80 7.36 -7.54
N PRO A 41 10.71 7.48 -8.54
CA PRO A 41 12.06 6.93 -8.45
C PRO A 41 12.93 7.67 -7.43
N SER A 42 12.51 8.84 -6.93
CA SER A 42 13.23 9.59 -5.90
C SER A 42 12.95 9.10 -4.47
N VAL A 43 11.96 8.23 -4.27
CA VAL A 43 11.62 7.69 -2.94
C VAL A 43 12.64 6.63 -2.52
N ASP A 44 13.43 6.96 -1.49
CA ASP A 44 14.28 5.99 -0.80
C ASP A 44 13.46 5.21 0.25
N TRP A 45 13.09 3.98 -0.09
CA TRP A 45 12.29 3.13 0.79
C TRP A 45 13.01 2.71 2.08
N THR A 46 14.35 2.70 2.10
CA THR A 46 15.13 2.24 3.27
C THR A 46 15.04 3.21 4.47
N ARG A 47 14.56 4.44 4.22
CA ARG A 47 14.36 5.47 5.25
C ARG A 47 13.12 5.23 6.11
N TYR A 48 12.17 4.43 5.65
CA TYR A 48 10.92 4.15 6.36
C TYR A 48 11.07 2.94 7.29
N GLU A 49 10.26 2.89 8.36
CA GLU A 49 10.15 1.68 9.20
C GLU A 49 9.03 0.74 8.75
N LEU A 50 8.01 1.28 8.07
CA LEU A 50 6.86 0.55 7.57
C LEU A 50 6.29 1.28 6.36
N ALA A 51 5.81 0.53 5.37
CA ALA A 51 5.00 1.05 4.27
C ALA A 51 3.59 0.45 4.31
N VAL A 52 2.59 1.32 4.28
CA VAL A 52 1.15 0.97 4.30
C VAL A 52 0.55 1.38 2.96
N LEU A 53 0.04 0.42 2.21
CA LEU A 53 -0.63 0.68 0.93
C LEU A 53 -1.96 1.38 1.19
N ARG A 54 -2.14 2.58 0.65
CA ARG A 54 -3.38 3.37 0.74
C ARG A 54 -3.97 3.56 -0.67
N SER A 55 -3.90 4.77 -1.20
CA SER A 55 -4.49 5.20 -2.47
C SER A 55 -3.61 4.92 -3.69
N THR A 56 -2.99 3.74 -3.78
CA THR A 56 -2.24 3.27 -4.96
C THR A 56 -3.17 2.81 -6.09
N TRP A 57 -4.32 3.45 -6.27
CA TRP A 57 -5.46 2.93 -7.06
C TRP A 57 -5.19 2.84 -8.57
N ASP A 58 -4.18 3.55 -9.07
CA ASP A 58 -3.69 3.41 -10.44
C ASP A 58 -3.12 2.02 -10.74
N TYR A 59 -2.85 1.18 -9.71
CA TYR A 59 -2.45 -0.22 -9.87
C TYR A 59 -3.41 -1.00 -10.77
N SER A 60 -4.71 -0.65 -10.75
CA SER A 60 -5.72 -1.34 -11.55
C SER A 60 -5.41 -1.32 -13.06
N ARG A 61 -4.73 -0.27 -13.53
CA ARG A 61 -4.25 -0.11 -14.91
C ARG A 61 -2.77 -0.49 -15.09
N ARG A 62 -2.03 -0.62 -13.98
CA ARG A 62 -0.57 -0.82 -13.93
C ARG A 62 -0.18 -2.01 -13.07
N ARG A 63 -0.98 -3.09 -13.09
CA ARG A 63 -0.90 -4.17 -12.10
C ARG A 63 0.47 -4.83 -12.05
N ASP A 64 1.04 -5.19 -13.21
CA ASP A 64 2.32 -5.88 -13.25
C ASP A 64 3.47 -5.01 -12.74
N GLU A 65 3.45 -3.72 -13.10
CA GLU A 65 4.41 -2.73 -12.61
C GLU A 65 4.29 -2.55 -11.09
N PHE A 66 3.07 -2.43 -10.58
CA PHE A 66 2.79 -2.32 -9.16
C PHE A 66 3.24 -3.56 -8.38
N LEU A 67 2.99 -4.77 -8.89
CA LEU A 67 3.45 -6.01 -8.26
C LEU A 67 4.98 -6.14 -8.29
N ALA A 68 5.63 -5.69 -9.36
CA ALA A 68 7.08 -5.62 -9.44
C ALA A 68 7.66 -4.60 -8.45
N TRP A 69 7.00 -3.45 -8.27
CA TRP A 69 7.33 -2.49 -7.23
C TRP A 69 7.18 -3.10 -5.84
N ALA A 70 6.04 -3.71 -5.50
CA ALA A 70 5.79 -4.26 -4.18
C ALA A 70 6.85 -5.32 -3.79
N ALA A 71 7.19 -6.21 -4.74
CA ALA A 71 8.25 -7.19 -4.54
C ALA A 71 9.64 -6.58 -4.34
N ARG A 72 9.93 -5.42 -4.96
CA ARG A 72 11.17 -4.67 -4.76
C ARG A 72 11.18 -3.92 -3.44
N ALA A 73 10.11 -3.20 -3.12
CA ALA A 73 9.96 -2.39 -1.92
C ALA A 73 10.01 -3.25 -0.65
N GLU A 74 9.40 -4.44 -0.64
CA GLU A 74 9.40 -5.34 0.53
C GLU A 74 10.81 -5.79 0.96
N ARG A 75 11.80 -5.73 0.06
CA ARG A 75 13.21 -6.00 0.39
C ARG A 75 13.91 -4.82 1.08
N GLN A 76 13.31 -3.64 1.06
CA GLN A 76 13.87 -2.37 1.54
C GLN A 76 13.12 -1.84 2.75
N VAL A 77 11.80 -2.07 2.81
CA VAL A 77 10.91 -1.65 3.90
C VAL A 77 9.85 -2.75 4.14
N PRO A 78 9.51 -3.07 5.39
CA PRO A 78 8.36 -3.92 5.68
C PRO A 78 7.09 -3.35 5.06
N LEU A 79 6.34 -4.18 4.32
CA LEU A 79 4.99 -3.83 3.88
C LEU A 79 3.97 -4.34 4.90
N ALA A 80 3.05 -3.48 5.34
CA ALA A 80 1.97 -3.89 6.26
C ALA A 80 1.11 -5.03 5.68
N ASN A 81 0.96 -5.05 4.35
CA ASN A 81 0.47 -6.19 3.59
C ASN A 81 1.62 -6.72 2.73
N SER A 82 2.10 -7.93 3.03
CA SER A 82 3.23 -8.52 2.30
C SER A 82 2.99 -8.56 0.78
N ALA A 83 4.05 -8.53 -0.03
CA ALA A 83 3.94 -8.56 -1.49
C ALA A 83 3.18 -9.82 -1.98
N ARG A 84 3.24 -10.92 -1.22
CA ARG A 84 2.44 -12.13 -1.45
C ARG A 84 0.94 -11.86 -1.30
N ILE A 85 0.52 -11.19 -0.22
CA ILE A 85 -0.89 -10.83 0.00
C ILE A 85 -1.35 -9.81 -1.05
N VAL A 86 -0.50 -8.85 -1.42
CA VAL A 86 -0.79 -7.87 -2.47
C VAL A 86 -0.99 -8.55 -3.83
N ARG A 87 -0.14 -9.53 -4.18
CA ARG A 87 -0.32 -10.32 -5.41
C ARG A 87 -1.66 -11.05 -5.42
N TRP A 88 -2.03 -11.65 -4.29
CA TRP A 88 -3.26 -12.40 -4.14
C TRP A 88 -4.50 -11.50 -4.19
N ASN A 89 -4.51 -10.37 -3.47
CA ASN A 89 -5.70 -9.52 -3.35
C ASN A 89 -5.95 -8.58 -4.55
N THR A 90 -4.96 -8.38 -5.43
CA THR A 90 -5.14 -7.55 -6.64
C THR A 90 -5.90 -8.27 -7.76
N ASP A 91 -6.15 -9.57 -7.63
CA ASP A 91 -6.89 -10.38 -8.60
C ASP A 91 -8.14 -10.98 -7.96
N LYS A 92 -9.32 -10.68 -8.51
CA LYS A 92 -10.60 -11.17 -7.97
C LYS A 92 -10.75 -12.69 -7.98
N ALA A 93 -9.83 -13.44 -8.60
CA ALA A 93 -9.71 -14.88 -8.41
C ALA A 93 -9.64 -15.28 -6.92
N TYR A 94 -9.18 -14.40 -6.02
CA TYR A 94 -9.23 -14.62 -4.56
C TYR A 94 -10.64 -14.93 -4.02
N LEU A 95 -11.71 -14.50 -4.71
CA LEU A 95 -13.09 -14.81 -4.33
C LEU A 95 -13.35 -16.33 -4.38
N GLY A 96 -12.68 -17.05 -5.28
CA GLY A 96 -12.72 -18.51 -5.33
C GLY A 96 -12.11 -19.15 -4.07
N ASP A 97 -10.97 -18.64 -3.64
CA ASP A 97 -10.30 -19.09 -2.41
C ASP A 97 -11.14 -18.78 -1.16
N LEU A 98 -11.76 -17.59 -1.11
CA LEU A 98 -12.69 -17.21 -0.03
C LEU A 98 -13.91 -18.15 0.01
N ARG A 99 -14.50 -18.45 -1.15
CA ARG A 99 -15.61 -19.41 -1.24
C ARG A 99 -15.18 -20.81 -0.79
N ALA A 100 -14.00 -21.27 -1.18
CA ALA A 100 -13.46 -22.56 -0.74
C ALA A 100 -13.23 -22.60 0.77
N ALA A 101 -12.95 -21.46 1.40
CA ALA A 101 -12.85 -21.30 2.85
C ALA A 101 -14.21 -21.12 3.56
N GLY A 102 -15.34 -21.18 2.84
CA GLY A 102 -16.68 -21.05 3.41
C GLY A 102 -17.18 -19.61 3.61
N VAL A 103 -16.48 -18.61 3.06
CA VAL A 103 -16.92 -17.22 3.11
C VAL A 103 -17.96 -16.97 2.00
N PRO A 104 -19.15 -16.43 2.32
CA PRO A 104 -20.10 -16.01 1.30
C PRO A 104 -19.52 -14.94 0.37
N ILE A 105 -19.65 -15.11 -0.94
CA ILE A 105 -19.20 -14.16 -1.97
C ILE A 105 -20.40 -13.64 -2.79
N VAL A 106 -20.27 -12.44 -3.35
CA VAL A 106 -21.25 -11.80 -4.26
C VAL A 106 -20.88 -11.97 -5.72
#